data_AF-H6RTM1-F1
#
_entry.id   AF-H6RTM1-F1
#
_cell.length_a   1.000
_cell.length_b   1.000
_cell.length_c   1.000
_cell.angle_alpha   90.00
_cell.angle_beta   90.00
_cell.angle_gamma   90.00
#
_symmetry.space_group_name_H-M   'P 1'
#
loop_
_entity.id
_entity.type
_entity.pdbx_description
1 polymer ?
#
loop_
_entity_poly.entity_id
_entity_poly.type
_entity_poly.pdbx_seq_one_letter_code
_entity_poly.pdbx_strand_id
1 'polypeptide(L)'
;MRTAARKRRLLLILLAVALVGAVAIAAALLTREAGPSPVEEIAAEEPGPVLLVPGYGGQTAGLQALADRLREMGRDATVVPLAGDGTGDLRESAAALDAAATAARARTGAASVDVVGYSAGGLTARLWVADGNAGVVRRVVTLGTPHHGTGVASLAGLFAPDRCPEACRQMTPGSELLAELDADETPDGVDWVSVWTTQDRVVTPPDSARLDGALNLAVQSVCPQRQVSHLQLLGDPVVQNIVLAQLAAGDPVALTAEDCARLDG
;
A
#
# COMPACT_ATOMS: atom_id res chain seq x y z
N MET A 1 -56.84 34.76 -42.11
CA MET A 1 -57.02 33.76 -41.02
C MET A 1 -55.95 32.67 -40.92
N ARG A 2 -55.15 32.35 -41.97
CA ARG A 2 -54.14 31.26 -41.93
C ARG A 2 -52.84 31.56 -41.15
N THR A 3 -52.54 32.83 -40.88
CA THR A 3 -51.29 33.30 -40.22
C THR A 3 -51.33 33.20 -38.69
N ALA A 4 -52.49 33.41 -38.07
CA ALA A 4 -52.66 33.30 -36.62
C ALA A 4 -52.51 31.84 -36.12
N ALA A 5 -53.01 30.87 -36.88
CA ALA A 5 -52.89 29.44 -36.56
C ALA A 5 -51.43 28.94 -36.63
N ARG A 6 -50.63 29.45 -37.57
CA ARG A 6 -49.19 29.12 -37.67
C ARG A 6 -48.39 29.69 -36.49
N LYS A 7 -48.65 30.93 -36.08
CA LYS A 7 -48.00 31.55 -34.91
C LYS A 7 -48.32 30.79 -33.62
N ARG A 8 -49.57 30.34 -33.46
CA ARG A 8 -50.01 29.56 -32.28
C ARG A 8 -49.36 28.17 -32.23
N ARG A 9 -49.22 27.49 -33.38
CA ARG A 9 -48.49 26.22 -33.47
C ARG A 9 -47.00 26.37 -33.17
N LEU A 10 -46.36 27.43 -33.67
CA LEU A 10 -44.95 27.69 -33.39
C LEU A 10 -44.69 27.97 -31.90
N LEU A 11 -45.57 28.75 -31.26
CA LEU A 11 -45.48 29.04 -29.82
C LEU A 11 -45.61 27.77 -28.96
N LEU A 12 -46.54 26.88 -29.31
CA LEU A 12 -46.74 25.61 -28.61
C LEU A 12 -45.54 24.65 -28.75
N ILE A 13 -44.91 24.62 -29.93
CA ILE A 13 -43.69 23.83 -30.16
C ILE A 13 -42.54 24.37 -29.32
N LEU A 14 -42.34 25.70 -29.27
CA LEU A 14 -41.28 26.31 -28.47
C LEU A 14 -41.48 26.06 -26.95
N LEU A 15 -42.71 26.13 -26.46
CA LEU A 15 -43.04 25.79 -25.06
C LEU A 15 -42.77 24.32 -24.74
N ALA A 16 -43.10 23.40 -25.66
CA ALA A 16 -42.82 21.97 -25.48
C ALA A 16 -41.31 21.69 -25.46
N VAL A 17 -40.53 22.31 -26.34
CA VAL A 17 -39.06 22.18 -26.37
C VAL A 17 -38.43 22.73 -25.09
N ALA A 18 -38.89 23.89 -24.60
CA ALA A 18 -38.42 24.48 -23.35
C ALA A 18 -38.72 23.57 -22.14
N LEU A 19 -39.90 22.96 -22.11
CA LEU A 19 -40.28 22.03 -21.04
C LEU A 19 -39.41 20.76 -21.05
N VAL A 20 -39.17 20.17 -22.23
CA VAL A 20 -38.29 19.00 -22.36
C VAL A 20 -36.86 19.33 -21.96
N GLY A 21 -36.34 20.50 -22.35
CA GLY A 21 -35.03 20.98 -21.94
C GLY A 21 -34.91 21.15 -20.42
N ALA A 22 -35.93 21.73 -19.77
CA ALA A 22 -35.95 21.89 -18.32
C ALA A 22 -35.99 20.55 -17.58
N VAL A 23 -36.76 19.58 -18.08
CA VAL A 23 -36.84 18.22 -17.50
C VAL A 23 -35.50 17.48 -17.66
N ALA A 24 -34.84 17.60 -18.80
CA ALA A 24 -33.53 16.99 -19.02
C ALA A 24 -32.43 17.56 -18.11
N ILE A 25 -32.44 18.89 -17.88
CA ILE A 25 -31.51 19.54 -16.95
C ILE A 25 -31.81 19.13 -15.51
N ALA A 26 -33.08 19.09 -15.11
CA ALA A 26 -33.47 18.63 -13.78
C ALA A 26 -33.08 17.16 -13.54
N ALA A 27 -33.26 16.29 -14.53
CA ALA A 27 -32.82 14.90 -14.46
C ALA A 27 -31.28 14.80 -14.34
N ALA A 28 -30.52 15.56 -15.13
CA ALA A 28 -29.05 15.56 -15.06
C ALA A 28 -28.50 16.09 -13.73
N LEU A 29 -29.22 17.02 -13.08
CA LEU A 29 -28.87 17.51 -11.73
C LEU A 29 -29.23 16.50 -10.64
N LEU A 30 -30.26 15.67 -10.85
CA LEU A 30 -30.67 14.60 -9.93
C LEU A 30 -29.81 13.33 -10.06
N THR A 31 -29.20 13.10 -11.23
CA THR A 31 -28.26 11.98 -11.47
C THR A 31 -26.80 12.35 -11.28
N ARG A 32 -26.51 13.53 -10.70
CA ARG A 32 -25.14 13.88 -10.31
C ARG A 32 -24.80 13.02 -9.10
N GLU A 33 -24.18 11.87 -9.35
CA GLU A 33 -23.67 11.00 -8.29
C GLU A 33 -22.82 11.85 -7.35
N ALA A 34 -23.21 11.85 -6.08
CA ALA A 34 -22.43 12.47 -5.03
C ALA A 34 -21.06 11.80 -5.05
N GLY A 35 -20.00 12.58 -5.28
CA GLY A 35 -18.65 12.12 -4.97
C GLY A 35 -18.56 11.69 -3.50
N PRO A 36 -17.51 10.95 -3.11
CA PRO A 36 -17.33 10.49 -1.74
C PRO A 36 -17.53 11.65 -0.76
N SER A 37 -18.22 11.33 0.34
CA SER A 37 -18.55 12.31 1.38
C SER A 37 -17.25 12.91 1.94
N PRO A 38 -17.21 14.21 2.30
CA PRO A 38 -16.05 14.82 2.94
C PRO A 38 -15.55 14.01 4.14
N VAL A 39 -16.44 13.30 4.86
CA VAL A 39 -16.13 12.46 6.03
C VAL A 39 -15.28 11.22 5.67
N GLU A 40 -15.37 10.73 4.45
CA GLU A 40 -14.61 9.56 3.94
C GLU A 40 -13.16 9.94 3.63
N GLU A 41 -12.94 11.18 3.17
CA GLU A 41 -11.61 11.74 2.86
C GLU A 41 -10.85 12.14 4.14
N ILE A 42 -11.52 12.69 5.17
CA ILE A 42 -10.85 13.04 6.45
C ILE A 42 -10.40 11.78 7.24
N ALA A 43 -11.11 10.66 7.08
CA ALA A 43 -10.74 9.40 7.74
C ALA A 43 -9.50 8.73 7.10
N ALA A 44 -9.13 9.14 5.88
CA ALA A 44 -7.93 8.69 5.20
C ALA A 44 -6.66 9.47 5.60
N GLU A 45 -6.76 10.60 6.30
CA GLU A 45 -5.58 11.34 6.78
C GLU A 45 -5.10 10.89 8.17
N GLU A 46 -6.03 10.39 9.02
CA GLU A 46 -5.74 9.98 10.38
C GLU A 46 -5.11 8.57 10.44
N PRO A 47 -3.95 8.40 11.10
CA PRO A 47 -3.28 7.11 11.14
C PRO A 47 -4.03 6.01 11.92
N GLY A 48 -4.22 4.85 11.29
CA GLY A 48 -4.87 3.67 11.89
C GLY A 48 -3.92 2.79 12.73
N PRO A 49 -4.38 1.61 13.22
CA PRO A 49 -3.49 0.59 13.74
C PRO A 49 -2.48 0.12 12.67
N VAL A 50 -1.28 -0.23 13.09
CA VAL A 50 -0.19 -0.66 12.19
C VAL A 50 -0.08 -2.18 12.19
N LEU A 51 -0.14 -2.79 11.01
CA LEU A 51 0.06 -4.21 10.80
C LEU A 51 1.45 -4.44 10.20
N LEU A 52 2.28 -5.21 10.89
CA LEU A 52 3.66 -5.49 10.50
C LEU A 52 3.75 -6.91 9.93
N VAL A 53 4.01 -7.03 8.63
CA VAL A 53 3.96 -8.31 7.90
C VAL A 53 5.37 -8.88 7.74
N PRO A 54 5.65 -10.06 8.31
CA PRO A 54 6.94 -10.74 8.18
C PRO A 54 7.30 -11.08 6.74
N GLY A 55 8.60 -11.20 6.50
CA GLY A 55 9.14 -11.71 5.25
C GLY A 55 9.13 -13.23 5.16
N TYR A 56 9.73 -13.75 4.09
CA TYR A 56 9.91 -15.17 3.86
C TYR A 56 10.61 -15.84 5.06
N GLY A 57 10.09 -16.98 5.51
CA GLY A 57 10.58 -17.68 6.71
C GLY A 57 10.01 -17.14 8.03
N GLY A 58 9.10 -16.16 7.99
CA GLY A 58 8.26 -15.78 9.13
C GLY A 58 9.00 -15.12 10.31
N GLN A 59 10.22 -14.62 10.12
CA GLN A 59 10.99 -13.99 11.20
C GLN A 59 10.37 -12.67 11.65
N THR A 60 10.16 -12.54 12.96
CA THR A 60 9.41 -11.41 13.55
C THR A 60 10.24 -10.46 14.42
N ALA A 61 11.45 -10.83 14.85
CA ALA A 61 12.19 -10.09 15.89
C ALA A 61 12.39 -8.60 15.57
N GLY A 62 12.82 -8.27 14.35
CA GLY A 62 12.98 -6.87 13.93
C GLY A 62 11.66 -6.10 13.82
N LEU A 63 10.60 -6.75 13.35
CA LEU A 63 9.25 -6.16 13.33
C LEU A 63 8.70 -5.96 14.74
N GLN A 64 9.00 -6.85 15.68
CA GLN A 64 8.58 -6.71 17.07
C GLN A 64 9.18 -5.46 17.71
N ALA A 65 10.47 -5.18 17.44
CA ALA A 65 11.11 -3.95 17.91
C ALA A 65 10.43 -2.69 17.36
N LEU A 66 10.08 -2.68 16.07
CA LEU A 66 9.32 -1.56 15.48
C LEU A 66 7.90 -1.45 16.06
N ALA A 67 7.22 -2.58 16.27
CA ALA A 67 5.90 -2.62 16.89
C ALA A 67 5.91 -2.05 18.31
N ASP A 68 6.95 -2.37 19.10
CA ASP A 68 7.10 -1.87 20.46
C ASP A 68 7.33 -0.36 20.48
N ARG A 69 8.19 0.16 19.58
CA ARG A 69 8.37 1.62 19.41
C ARG A 69 7.07 2.32 19.04
N LEU A 70 6.27 1.74 18.13
CA LEU A 70 4.96 2.29 17.76
C LEU A 70 4.00 2.32 18.96
N ARG A 71 3.98 1.26 19.78
CA ARG A 71 3.17 1.19 21.00
C ARG A 71 3.61 2.19 22.06
N GLU A 72 4.91 2.40 22.22
CA GLU A 72 5.45 3.45 23.09
C GLU A 72 5.02 4.86 22.65
N MET A 73 4.81 5.07 21.35
CA MET A 73 4.24 6.28 20.77
C MET A 73 2.69 6.33 20.84
N GLY A 74 2.05 5.34 21.48
CA GLY A 74 0.60 5.28 21.65
C GLY A 74 -0.17 4.73 20.45
N ARG A 75 0.51 4.14 19.45
CA ARG A 75 -0.14 3.49 18.30
C ARG A 75 -0.47 2.02 18.61
N ASP A 76 -1.63 1.54 18.17
CA ASP A 76 -1.88 0.09 18.11
C ASP A 76 -1.00 -0.49 16.99
N ALA A 77 -0.22 -1.52 17.32
CA ALA A 77 0.68 -2.17 16.38
C ALA A 77 0.66 -3.69 16.60
N THR A 78 0.54 -4.45 15.52
CA THR A 78 0.44 -5.92 15.55
C THR A 78 1.39 -6.52 14.52
N VAL A 79 2.29 -7.40 14.94
CA VAL A 79 3.01 -8.27 14.00
C VAL A 79 2.07 -9.38 13.57
N VAL A 80 1.85 -9.50 12.26
CA VAL A 80 0.88 -10.44 11.68
C VAL A 80 1.42 -11.87 11.85
N PRO A 81 0.65 -12.77 12.47
CA PRO A 81 1.03 -14.18 12.57
C PRO A 81 0.77 -14.88 11.23
N LEU A 82 1.82 -15.17 10.47
CA LEU A 82 1.70 -15.93 9.23
C LEU A 82 1.43 -17.41 9.50
N ALA A 83 0.80 -18.08 8.55
CA ALA A 83 0.61 -19.53 8.60
C ALA A 83 1.94 -20.27 8.45
N GLY A 84 2.08 -21.39 9.17
CA GLY A 84 3.26 -22.25 9.10
C GLY A 84 4.54 -21.51 9.47
N ASP A 85 5.57 -21.67 8.64
CA ASP A 85 6.89 -21.03 8.80
C ASP A 85 7.08 -19.83 7.86
N GLY A 86 6.02 -19.33 7.21
CA GLY A 86 6.12 -18.21 6.27
C GLY A 86 6.85 -18.54 4.96
N THR A 87 6.87 -19.81 4.54
CA THR A 87 7.38 -20.26 3.23
C THR A 87 6.31 -20.81 2.29
N GLY A 88 5.06 -20.89 2.75
CA GLY A 88 3.89 -21.34 2.00
C GLY A 88 3.40 -20.33 0.95
N ASP A 89 2.15 -20.44 0.53
CA ASP A 89 1.55 -19.52 -0.45
C ASP A 89 1.40 -18.10 0.15
N LEU A 90 1.84 -17.07 -0.59
CA LEU A 90 1.68 -15.67 -0.18
C LEU A 90 0.21 -15.24 -0.13
N ARG A 91 -0.70 -15.92 -0.84
CA ARG A 91 -2.15 -15.68 -0.72
C ARG A 91 -2.72 -16.11 0.63
N GLU A 92 -2.22 -17.21 1.20
CA GLU A 92 -2.58 -17.61 2.57
C GLU A 92 -2.06 -16.57 3.58
N SER A 93 -0.89 -15.99 3.31
CA SER A 93 -0.35 -14.90 4.11
C SER A 93 -1.21 -13.63 4.00
N ALA A 94 -1.78 -13.35 2.82
CA ALA A 94 -2.70 -12.21 2.61
C ALA A 94 -4.01 -12.42 3.39
N ALA A 95 -4.53 -13.64 3.44
CA ALA A 95 -5.68 -13.98 4.28
C ALA A 95 -5.39 -13.80 5.79
N ALA A 96 -4.18 -14.10 6.23
CA ALA A 96 -3.76 -13.84 7.61
C ALA A 96 -3.67 -12.33 7.91
N LEU A 97 -3.19 -11.53 6.95
CA LEU A 97 -3.21 -10.07 7.04
C LEU A 97 -4.64 -9.53 7.11
N ASP A 98 -5.56 -10.05 6.31
CA ASP A 98 -6.98 -9.66 6.34
C ASP A 98 -7.64 -9.90 7.70
N ALA A 99 -7.40 -11.09 8.28
CA ALA A 99 -7.87 -11.42 9.63
C ALA A 99 -7.30 -10.47 10.69
N ALA A 100 -6.01 -10.13 10.59
CA ALA A 100 -5.36 -9.19 11.49
C ALA A 100 -5.91 -7.76 11.34
N ALA A 101 -6.15 -7.31 10.11
CA ALA A 101 -6.73 -6.00 9.81
C ALA A 101 -8.15 -5.88 10.36
N THR A 102 -8.98 -6.90 10.12
CA THR A 102 -10.34 -6.98 10.67
C THR A 102 -10.32 -6.90 12.20
N ALA A 103 -9.45 -7.68 12.86
CA ALA A 103 -9.33 -7.68 14.32
C ALA A 103 -8.83 -6.34 14.87
N ALA A 104 -7.86 -5.70 14.20
CA ALA A 104 -7.32 -4.41 14.60
C ALA A 104 -8.36 -3.28 14.47
N ARG A 105 -9.07 -3.21 13.34
CA ARG A 105 -10.15 -2.23 13.12
C ARG A 105 -11.30 -2.44 14.12
N ALA A 106 -11.69 -3.68 14.39
CA ALA A 106 -12.72 -3.98 15.38
C ALA A 106 -12.32 -3.57 16.81
N ARG A 107 -11.06 -3.77 17.19
CA ARG A 107 -10.55 -3.42 18.53
C ARG A 107 -10.37 -1.91 18.72
N THR A 108 -9.92 -1.21 17.69
CA THR A 108 -9.57 0.22 17.76
C THR A 108 -10.71 1.15 17.35
N GLY A 109 -11.68 0.64 16.58
CA GLY A 109 -12.71 1.46 15.94
C GLY A 109 -12.21 2.26 14.72
N ALA A 110 -10.95 2.03 14.28
CA ALA A 110 -10.38 2.74 13.15
C ALA A 110 -11.04 2.35 11.81
N ALA A 111 -11.22 3.33 10.93
CA ALA A 111 -11.80 3.13 9.60
C ALA A 111 -10.83 2.38 8.67
N SER A 112 -9.52 2.58 8.83
CA SER A 112 -8.45 2.03 8.00
C SER A 112 -7.29 1.51 8.87
N VAL A 113 -6.35 0.81 8.24
CA VAL A 113 -5.08 0.38 8.85
C VAL A 113 -3.88 0.92 8.07
N ASP A 114 -2.72 0.95 8.70
CA ASP A 114 -1.43 1.07 8.02
C ASP A 114 -0.76 -0.30 7.96
N VAL A 115 -0.03 -0.59 6.87
CA VAL A 115 0.70 -1.85 6.71
C VAL A 115 2.18 -1.57 6.52
N VAL A 116 3.03 -2.27 7.27
CA VAL A 116 4.48 -2.32 7.05
C VAL A 116 4.85 -3.73 6.59
N GLY A 117 5.18 -3.89 5.31
CA GLY A 117 5.58 -5.17 4.73
C GLY A 117 7.09 -5.29 4.61
N TYR A 118 7.72 -6.26 5.28
CA TYR A 118 9.14 -6.53 5.11
C TYR A 118 9.39 -7.64 4.10
N SER A 119 10.26 -7.40 3.12
CA SER A 119 10.65 -8.40 2.13
C SER A 119 9.38 -9.00 1.47
N ALA A 120 9.21 -10.32 1.49
CA ALA A 120 7.99 -11.01 1.02
C ALA A 120 6.68 -10.47 1.62
N GLY A 121 6.69 -9.92 2.84
CA GLY A 121 5.53 -9.33 3.49
C GLY A 121 4.95 -8.12 2.76
N GLY A 122 5.75 -7.42 1.93
CA GLY A 122 5.24 -6.37 1.06
C GLY A 122 4.45 -6.92 -0.15
N LEU A 123 4.82 -8.08 -0.67
CA LEU A 123 4.02 -8.77 -1.69
C LEU A 123 2.72 -9.31 -1.09
N THR A 124 2.76 -9.83 0.14
CA THR A 124 1.57 -10.16 0.92
C THR A 124 0.63 -8.95 1.06
N ALA A 125 1.18 -7.77 1.33
CA ALA A 125 0.38 -6.54 1.40
C ALA A 125 -0.22 -6.17 0.03
N ARG A 126 0.55 -6.24 -1.06
CA ARG A 126 0.05 -6.00 -2.42
C ARG A 126 -1.10 -6.94 -2.79
N LEU A 127 -0.96 -8.24 -2.51
CA LEU A 127 -2.02 -9.24 -2.72
C LEU A 127 -3.28 -8.89 -1.94
N TRP A 128 -3.13 -8.57 -0.65
CA TRP A 128 -4.26 -8.21 0.19
C TRP A 128 -5.00 -6.97 -0.34
N VAL A 129 -4.29 -5.94 -0.82
CA VAL A 129 -4.91 -4.77 -1.43
C VAL A 129 -5.60 -5.12 -2.75
N ALA A 130 -4.95 -5.89 -3.62
CA ALA A 130 -5.51 -6.35 -4.90
C ALA A 130 -6.78 -7.20 -4.73
N ASP A 131 -6.90 -7.93 -3.61
CA ASP A 131 -8.09 -8.69 -3.22
C ASP A 131 -9.27 -7.80 -2.74
N GLY A 132 -9.21 -6.49 -2.97
CA GLY A 132 -10.30 -5.54 -2.74
C GLY A 132 -10.21 -4.74 -1.43
N ASN A 133 -9.05 -4.72 -0.78
CA ASN A 133 -8.87 -4.04 0.51
C ASN A 133 -8.33 -2.60 0.41
N ALA A 134 -8.23 -2.03 -0.79
CA ALA A 134 -7.83 -0.63 -0.98
C ALA A 134 -8.66 0.35 -0.12
N GLY A 135 -9.96 0.11 0.06
CA GLY A 135 -10.83 0.97 0.86
C GLY A 135 -10.66 0.87 2.39
N VAL A 136 -9.82 -0.05 2.89
CA VAL A 136 -9.57 -0.23 4.34
C VAL A 136 -8.09 -0.12 4.72
N VAL A 137 -7.24 0.25 3.77
CA VAL A 137 -5.82 0.53 4.00
C VAL A 137 -5.53 1.97 3.63
N ARG A 138 -4.93 2.71 4.56
CA ARG A 138 -4.52 4.08 4.30
C ARG A 138 -3.18 4.10 3.59
N ARG A 139 -2.23 3.34 4.12
CA ARG A 139 -0.83 3.37 3.70
C ARG A 139 -0.17 2.00 3.75
N VAL A 140 0.60 1.70 2.73
CA VAL A 140 1.50 0.54 2.69
C VAL A 140 2.95 1.03 2.59
N VAL A 141 3.73 0.75 3.62
CA VAL A 141 5.19 0.98 3.65
C VAL A 141 5.89 -0.35 3.48
N THR A 142 6.69 -0.50 2.43
CA THR A 142 7.46 -1.72 2.17
C THR A 142 8.94 -1.53 2.49
N LEU A 143 9.59 -2.59 2.98
CA LEU A 143 11.00 -2.60 3.35
C LEU A 143 11.73 -3.69 2.55
N GLY A 144 12.46 -3.28 1.50
CA GLY A 144 13.24 -4.20 0.66
C GLY A 144 12.39 -5.30 0.03
N THR A 145 11.16 -5.01 -0.36
CA THR A 145 10.25 -6.00 -0.97
C THR A 145 10.67 -6.29 -2.41
N PRO A 146 10.72 -7.55 -2.86
CA PRO A 146 10.99 -7.87 -4.26
C PRO A 146 9.74 -7.68 -5.12
N HIS A 147 9.33 -6.43 -5.35
CA HIS A 147 8.10 -6.10 -6.12
C HIS A 147 8.11 -6.68 -7.53
N HIS A 148 9.28 -6.66 -8.19
CA HIS A 148 9.49 -7.28 -9.50
C HIS A 148 10.30 -8.58 -9.42
N GLY A 149 10.34 -9.17 -8.23
CA GLY A 149 10.95 -10.46 -7.95
C GLY A 149 12.45 -10.42 -7.63
N THR A 150 12.98 -11.58 -7.27
CA THR A 150 14.43 -11.75 -7.05
C THR A 150 14.88 -13.17 -7.42
N GLY A 151 16.15 -13.31 -7.77
CA GLY A 151 16.73 -14.60 -8.15
C GLY A 151 16.63 -15.64 -7.03
N VAL A 152 16.21 -16.86 -7.39
CA VAL A 152 16.12 -18.01 -6.47
C VAL A 152 17.45 -18.28 -5.76
N ALA A 153 18.59 -18.09 -6.44
CA ALA A 153 19.92 -18.24 -5.84
C ALA A 153 20.18 -17.23 -4.71
N SER A 154 19.67 -16.00 -4.83
CA SER A 154 19.76 -14.96 -3.79
C SER A 154 18.90 -15.31 -2.58
N LEU A 155 17.71 -15.89 -2.79
CA LEU A 155 16.84 -16.38 -1.72
C LEU A 155 17.40 -17.62 -1.02
N ALA A 156 17.98 -18.55 -1.79
CA ALA A 156 18.64 -19.75 -1.29
C ALA A 156 19.87 -19.44 -0.40
N GLY A 157 20.53 -18.30 -0.61
CA GLY A 157 21.61 -17.82 0.23
C GLY A 157 21.17 -17.41 1.65
N LEU A 158 19.88 -17.15 1.86
CA LEU A 158 19.31 -16.84 3.18
C LEU A 158 18.81 -18.06 3.94
N PHE A 159 18.17 -19.02 3.25
CA PHE A 159 17.52 -20.18 3.88
C PHE A 159 17.67 -21.42 3.00
N ALA A 160 17.66 -22.60 3.63
CA ALA A 160 18.08 -23.88 3.06
C ALA A 160 17.60 -24.10 1.60
N PRO A 161 18.52 -24.29 0.63
CA PRO A 161 18.28 -24.24 -0.82
C PRO A 161 17.39 -25.37 -1.38
N ASP A 162 17.21 -26.47 -0.65
CA ASP A 162 16.90 -27.75 -1.27
C ASP A 162 15.45 -27.92 -1.76
N ARG A 163 14.56 -26.92 -1.59
CA ARG A 163 13.13 -27.10 -1.91
C ARG A 163 12.39 -25.97 -2.63
N CYS A 164 12.96 -24.76 -2.76
CA CYS A 164 12.25 -23.53 -3.19
C CYS A 164 10.71 -23.64 -3.07
N PRO A 165 10.19 -23.55 -1.82
CA PRO A 165 8.77 -23.57 -1.49
C PRO A 165 7.92 -22.58 -2.29
N GLU A 166 6.59 -22.64 -2.14
CA GLU A 166 5.67 -21.86 -2.98
C GLU A 166 5.97 -20.36 -2.99
N ALA A 167 6.14 -19.71 -1.83
CA ALA A 167 6.51 -18.28 -1.80
C ALA A 167 7.84 -17.98 -2.54
N CYS A 168 8.81 -18.90 -2.52
CA CYS A 168 10.07 -18.74 -3.27
C CYS A 168 9.81 -18.72 -4.79
N ARG A 169 8.92 -19.59 -5.29
CA ARG A 169 8.50 -19.59 -6.70
C ARG A 169 7.72 -18.34 -7.06
N GLN A 170 6.80 -17.92 -6.20
CA GLN A 170 5.99 -16.73 -6.39
C GLN A 170 6.83 -15.45 -6.42
N MET A 171 7.96 -15.39 -5.72
CA MET A 171 8.89 -14.26 -5.74
C MET A 171 9.92 -14.30 -6.89
N THR A 172 9.89 -15.31 -7.75
CA THR A 172 10.81 -15.38 -8.89
C THR A 172 10.35 -14.39 -9.97
N PRO A 173 11.26 -13.61 -10.60
CA PRO A 173 10.89 -12.69 -11.68
C PRO A 173 10.07 -13.37 -12.78
N GLY A 174 8.96 -12.75 -13.17
CA GLY A 174 8.05 -13.29 -14.18
C GLY A 174 7.15 -14.43 -13.71
N SER A 175 7.03 -14.67 -12.39
CA SER A 175 6.00 -15.56 -11.85
C SER A 175 4.60 -15.04 -12.19
N GLU A 176 3.61 -15.95 -12.23
CA GLU A 176 2.22 -15.57 -12.47
C GLU A 176 1.69 -14.60 -11.41
N LEU A 177 2.12 -14.77 -10.14
CA LEU A 177 1.72 -13.90 -9.05
C LEU A 177 2.23 -12.48 -9.24
N LEU A 178 3.50 -12.29 -9.61
CA LEU A 178 4.02 -10.95 -9.87
C LEU A 178 3.38 -10.33 -11.11
N ALA A 179 3.15 -11.11 -12.17
CA ALA A 179 2.46 -10.62 -13.36
C ALA A 179 1.02 -10.14 -13.06
N GLU A 180 0.32 -10.78 -12.12
CA GLU A 180 -0.99 -10.33 -11.62
C GLU A 180 -0.87 -9.02 -10.85
N LEU A 181 0.09 -8.92 -9.93
CA LEU A 181 0.30 -7.71 -9.13
C LEU A 181 0.79 -6.51 -9.97
N ASP A 182 1.47 -6.76 -11.08
CA ASP A 182 2.00 -5.72 -11.97
C ASP A 182 0.93 -5.19 -12.95
N ALA A 183 -0.26 -5.80 -13.00
CA ALA A 183 -1.39 -5.27 -13.76
C ALA A 183 -1.91 -3.94 -13.18
N ASP A 184 -1.77 -3.75 -11.87
CA ASP A 184 -2.02 -2.51 -11.14
C ASP A 184 -1.07 -2.45 -9.93
N GLU A 185 0.10 -1.80 -10.11
CA GLU A 185 1.16 -1.79 -9.10
C GLU A 185 0.76 -1.07 -7.82
N THR A 186 0.02 0.03 -7.95
CA THR A 186 -0.42 0.89 -6.85
C THR A 186 -1.89 1.27 -7.02
N PRO A 187 -2.81 0.40 -6.58
CA PRO A 187 -4.24 0.70 -6.64
C PRO A 187 -4.57 2.04 -5.99
N ASP A 188 -5.43 2.81 -6.64
CA ASP A 188 -5.87 4.14 -6.19
C ASP A 188 -6.47 4.12 -4.78
N GLY A 189 -6.33 5.23 -4.06
CA GLY A 189 -6.86 5.37 -2.69
C GLY A 189 -5.95 4.82 -1.59
N VAL A 190 -4.77 4.32 -1.94
CA VAL A 190 -3.75 3.84 -1.01
C VAL A 190 -2.45 4.61 -1.21
N ASP A 191 -1.86 5.10 -0.11
CA ASP A 191 -0.52 5.65 -0.17
C ASP A 191 0.53 4.55 -0.17
N TRP A 192 1.37 4.52 -1.21
CA TRP A 192 2.43 3.54 -1.35
C TRP A 192 3.79 4.16 -1.08
N VAL A 193 4.56 3.53 -0.20
CA VAL A 193 5.95 3.90 0.07
C VAL A 193 6.82 2.65 -0.03
N SER A 194 7.88 2.73 -0.83
CA SER A 194 8.91 1.70 -0.88
C SER A 194 10.21 2.23 -0.30
N VAL A 195 10.66 1.63 0.80
CA VAL A 195 11.97 1.89 1.39
C VAL A 195 12.88 0.70 1.11
N TRP A 196 14.02 0.94 0.48
CA TRP A 196 14.92 -0.13 0.05
C TRP A 196 16.38 0.30 0.13
N THR A 197 17.31 -0.64 0.07
CA THR A 197 18.75 -0.35 0.10
C THR A 197 19.38 -0.67 -1.24
N THR A 198 20.23 0.21 -1.75
CA THR A 198 21.03 -0.03 -2.96
C THR A 198 22.07 -1.14 -2.77
N GLN A 199 22.29 -1.56 -1.53
CA GLN A 199 23.26 -2.58 -1.13
C GLN A 199 22.62 -3.95 -0.93
N ASP A 200 21.37 -4.13 -1.38
CA ASP A 200 20.64 -5.38 -1.24
C ASP A 200 21.32 -6.51 -2.03
N ARG A 201 21.47 -7.67 -1.40
CA ARG A 201 22.05 -8.89 -2.00
C ARG A 201 21.06 -10.06 -1.99
N VAL A 202 19.85 -9.80 -1.52
CA VAL A 202 18.75 -10.73 -1.36
C VAL A 202 17.72 -10.45 -2.43
N VAL A 203 17.29 -9.19 -2.53
CA VAL A 203 16.50 -8.65 -3.63
C VAL A 203 17.49 -8.10 -4.65
N THR A 204 17.64 -8.81 -5.76
CA THR A 204 18.62 -8.50 -6.79
C THR A 204 17.97 -8.57 -8.17
N PRO A 205 18.03 -7.49 -8.97
CA PRO A 205 18.69 -6.22 -8.65
C PRO A 205 17.93 -5.43 -7.54
N PRO A 206 18.62 -4.60 -6.72
CA PRO A 206 17.98 -3.94 -5.57
C PRO A 206 16.82 -3.01 -5.92
N ASP A 207 16.82 -2.45 -7.14
CA ASP A 207 15.77 -1.61 -7.67
C ASP A 207 14.50 -2.37 -8.07
N SER A 208 14.51 -3.71 -8.02
CA SER A 208 13.29 -4.54 -8.02
C SER A 208 12.36 -4.23 -6.83
N ALA A 209 12.86 -3.49 -5.84
CA ALA A 209 12.04 -2.96 -4.76
C ALA A 209 11.32 -1.65 -5.12
N ARG A 210 11.47 -1.11 -6.32
CA ARG A 210 10.70 0.05 -6.74
C ARG A 210 9.28 -0.34 -7.10
N LEU A 211 8.35 0.59 -6.97
CA LEU A 211 6.96 0.43 -7.36
C LEU A 211 6.51 1.72 -8.07
N ASP A 212 5.98 1.62 -9.28
CA ASP A 212 5.46 2.76 -10.02
C ASP A 212 4.25 3.35 -9.29
N GLY A 213 4.14 4.69 -9.24
CA GLY A 213 3.11 5.37 -8.44
C GLY A 213 3.42 5.50 -6.94
N ALA A 214 4.42 4.78 -6.42
CA ALA A 214 4.84 4.90 -5.02
C ALA A 214 5.90 5.99 -4.77
N LEU A 215 5.97 6.46 -3.52
CA LEU A 215 7.16 7.16 -3.03
C LEU A 215 8.30 6.15 -2.82
N ASN A 216 9.30 6.20 -3.71
CA ASN A 216 10.43 5.29 -3.70
C ASN A 216 11.66 5.92 -3.02
N LEU A 217 12.01 5.42 -1.83
CA LEU A 217 13.12 5.90 -0.99
C LEU A 217 14.24 4.86 -0.89
N ALA A 218 15.36 5.12 -1.55
CA ALA A 218 16.58 4.39 -1.27
C ALA A 218 17.18 4.89 0.07
N VAL A 219 17.61 4.00 0.96
CA VAL A 219 18.30 4.39 2.20
C VAL A 219 19.49 5.30 1.88
N GLN A 220 20.20 5.06 0.77
CA GLN A 220 21.34 5.87 0.35
C GLN A 220 20.94 7.22 -0.29
N SER A 221 19.68 7.43 -0.70
CA SER A 221 19.24 8.79 -1.10
C SER A 221 18.95 9.68 0.10
N VAL A 222 18.62 9.07 1.26
CA VAL A 222 18.40 9.78 2.53
C VAL A 222 19.69 9.87 3.34
N CYS A 223 20.47 8.80 3.42
CA CYS A 223 21.74 8.74 4.14
C CYS A 223 22.82 8.09 3.26
N PRO A 224 23.54 8.88 2.42
CA PRO A 224 24.45 8.35 1.40
C PRO A 224 25.57 7.44 1.92
N GLN A 225 26.02 7.65 3.15
CA GLN A 225 27.12 6.88 3.76
C GLN A 225 26.62 5.68 4.58
N ARG A 226 25.30 5.50 4.75
CA ARG A 226 24.76 4.42 5.59
C ARG A 226 24.92 3.08 4.89
N GLN A 227 25.53 2.14 5.58
CA GLN A 227 25.67 0.75 5.13
C GLN A 227 24.56 -0.09 5.76
N VAL A 228 23.62 -0.55 4.93
CA VAL A 228 22.45 -1.33 5.36
C VAL A 228 22.21 -2.42 4.34
N SER A 229 22.33 -3.68 4.77
CA SER A 229 21.90 -4.84 3.97
C SER A 229 20.40 -5.10 4.13
N HIS A 230 19.84 -5.97 3.29
CA HIS A 230 18.44 -6.42 3.39
C HIS A 230 18.02 -6.80 4.81
N LEU A 231 18.82 -7.67 5.46
CA LEU A 231 18.57 -8.16 6.81
C LEU A 231 18.66 -7.08 7.89
N GLN A 232 19.37 -5.99 7.61
CA GLN A 232 19.53 -4.87 8.52
C GLN A 232 18.43 -3.82 8.36
N LEU A 233 17.65 -3.82 7.27
CA LEU A 233 16.58 -2.84 7.05
C LEU A 233 15.62 -2.76 8.24
N LEU A 234 15.21 -3.89 8.80
CA LEU A 234 14.29 -3.93 9.95
C LEU A 234 14.87 -3.38 11.25
N GLY A 235 16.17 -3.56 11.45
CA GLY A 235 16.84 -3.24 12.71
C GLY A 235 17.60 -1.92 12.69
N ASP A 236 17.82 -1.32 11.52
CA ASP A 236 18.59 -0.10 11.39
C ASP A 236 17.80 1.11 11.96
N PRO A 237 18.35 1.86 12.93
CA PRO A 237 17.66 2.98 13.56
C PRO A 237 17.18 4.07 12.59
N VAL A 238 17.97 4.40 11.56
CA VAL A 238 17.60 5.40 10.54
C VAL A 238 16.45 4.86 9.72
N VAL A 239 16.49 3.60 9.30
CA VAL A 239 15.40 2.97 8.54
C VAL A 239 14.11 2.93 9.37
N GLN A 240 14.18 2.58 10.65
CA GLN A 240 13.01 2.64 11.53
C GLN A 240 12.47 4.07 11.65
N ASN A 241 13.34 5.09 11.76
CA ASN A 241 12.92 6.48 11.80
C ASN A 241 12.33 6.97 10.46
N ILE A 242 12.81 6.47 9.33
CA ILE A 242 12.18 6.66 8.02
C ILE A 242 10.76 6.08 8.07
N VAL A 243 10.58 4.81 8.46
CA VAL A 243 9.26 4.18 8.53
C VAL A 243 8.30 4.96 9.42
N LEU A 244 8.75 5.39 10.61
CA LEU A 244 7.93 6.20 11.52
C LEU A 244 7.51 7.54 10.90
N ALA A 245 8.41 8.20 10.17
CA ALA A 245 8.08 9.42 9.44
C ALA A 245 7.04 9.16 8.34
N GLN A 246 7.15 8.03 7.63
CA GLN A 246 6.18 7.65 6.59
C GLN A 246 4.83 7.20 7.16
N LEU A 247 4.76 6.73 8.41
CA LEU A 247 3.51 6.35 9.07
C LEU A 247 2.79 7.50 9.77
N ALA A 248 3.35 8.71 9.73
CA ALA A 248 2.74 9.91 10.29
C ALA A 248 1.42 10.28 9.58
N ALA A 249 0.66 11.19 10.20
CA ALA A 249 -0.54 11.76 9.60
C ALA A 249 -0.20 12.61 8.37
N GLY A 250 -1.16 12.73 7.44
CA GLY A 250 -0.96 13.40 6.15
C GLY A 250 -0.11 12.59 5.18
N ASP A 251 0.24 13.19 4.04
CA ASP A 251 0.90 12.54 2.90
C ASP A 251 2.28 11.92 3.21
N PRO A 252 2.72 10.89 2.45
CA PRO A 252 4.10 10.40 2.51
C PRO A 252 5.13 11.50 2.29
N VAL A 253 6.21 11.48 3.07
CA VAL A 253 7.22 12.55 3.08
C VAL A 253 8.41 12.17 2.20
N ALA A 254 8.70 12.97 1.18
CA ALA A 254 9.89 12.80 0.33
C ALA A 254 11.18 13.20 1.08
N LEU A 255 11.75 12.27 1.84
CA LEU A 255 12.98 12.47 2.61
C LEU A 255 14.20 12.62 1.69
N THR A 256 15.14 13.47 2.09
CA THR A 256 16.36 13.78 1.33
C THR A 256 17.62 13.59 2.18
N ALA A 257 18.79 13.85 1.58
CA ALA A 257 20.06 13.83 2.28
C ALA A 257 20.14 14.81 3.49
N GLU A 258 19.35 15.89 3.46
CA GLU A 258 19.30 16.88 4.53
C GLU A 258 18.64 16.33 5.81
N ASP A 259 17.80 15.31 5.68
CA ASP A 259 17.10 14.69 6.81
C ASP A 259 17.96 13.70 7.59
N CYS A 260 19.09 13.25 7.02
CA CYS A 260 19.88 12.15 7.58
C CYS A 260 20.28 12.37 9.04
N ALA A 261 20.82 13.55 9.36
CA ALA A 261 21.30 13.86 10.71
C ALA A 261 20.17 13.81 11.74
N ARG A 262 18.98 14.31 11.38
CA ARG A 262 17.78 14.26 12.24
C ARG A 262 17.27 12.82 12.43
N LEU A 263 17.41 11.98 11.41
CA LEU A 263 16.97 10.59 11.45
C LEU A 263 17.96 9.66 12.15
N ASP A 264 19.24 10.04 12.29
CA ASP A 264 20.26 9.23 12.96
C ASP A 264 20.28 9.43 14.49
N GLY A 265 19.87 10.61 14.97
CA GLY A 265 19.79 10.95 16.39
C GLY A 265 20.87 11.93 16.81
#